data_AF-A0A2E4QL57-F1
#
_entry.id   AF-A0A2E4QL57-F1
#
_cell.length_a   1.000
_cell.length_b   1.000
_cell.length_c   1.000
_cell.angle_alpha   90.00
_cell.angle_beta   90.00
_cell.angle_gamma   90.00
#
_symmetry.space_group_name_H-M   'P 1'
#
loop_
_entity.id
_entity.type
_entity.pdbx_description
1 polymer ?
#
loop_
_entity_poly.entity_id
_entity_poly.type
_entity_poly.pdbx_seq_one_letter_code
_entity_poly.pdbx_strand_id
1 'polypeptide(L)'
;MSSDNLLTPEQAREIQEQLFATYRQQTNRHVPVHLPRKDFWEMVKRLLTTLDLQIHDMIRKHGADLRVQNEQKRQANVRHIASELARRRMVAMMQHASSQSLRMATSASDVATPLPPIDWQKADAAERALYSAIEKEMDKFKMTIGWREMQDGLRGEMEFVEPTHKPGTMQLDDFTEETLTDHAPPSLVFEDDNPEPMDTFDEDEEDRIAALEWDAYEAAQDPSEHEPEQPSQSPVEAPSQTKEGRHGAAMELAPSTDSAISDDWMNEDEPTDEASPKIRIRILKSFDDPIATADGSELILKAGDVHNLDETMAQWLIESGTAEAAPL
;
A
#
# COMPACT_ATOMS: atom_id res chain seq x y z
N MET A 1 -46.92 -18.39 -18.02
CA MET A 1 -45.50 -18.79 -17.98
C MET A 1 -44.83 -18.10 -19.15
N SER A 2 -44.32 -16.90 -18.93
CA SER A 2 -43.98 -15.95 -19.99
C SER A 2 -42.82 -16.45 -20.84
N SER A 3 -43.06 -16.55 -22.13
CA SER A 3 -42.11 -16.84 -23.20
C SER A 3 -40.96 -15.83 -23.33
N ASP A 4 -41.01 -14.71 -22.60
CA ASP A 4 -40.02 -13.62 -22.65
C ASP A 4 -38.67 -13.96 -21.98
N ASN A 5 -38.57 -15.10 -21.29
CA ASN A 5 -37.34 -15.52 -20.61
C ASN A 5 -36.49 -16.52 -21.43
N LEU A 6 -37.00 -16.96 -22.58
CA LEU A 6 -36.34 -17.92 -23.45
C LEU A 6 -35.63 -17.21 -24.60
N LEU A 7 -34.33 -17.46 -24.74
CA LEU A 7 -33.54 -16.91 -25.85
C LEU A 7 -33.79 -17.73 -27.11
N THR A 8 -33.81 -17.07 -28.27
CA THR A 8 -33.79 -17.79 -29.56
C THR A 8 -32.48 -18.57 -29.67
N PRO A 9 -32.43 -19.70 -30.42
CA PRO A 9 -31.21 -20.50 -30.54
C PRO A 9 -30.03 -19.71 -31.12
N GLU A 10 -30.32 -18.74 -32.00
CA GLU A 10 -29.32 -17.82 -32.57
C GLU A 10 -28.78 -16.85 -31.50
N GLN A 11 -29.66 -16.21 -30.75
CA GLN A 11 -29.27 -15.32 -29.64
C GLN A 11 -28.48 -16.07 -28.56
N ALA A 12 -28.87 -17.31 -28.25
CA ALA A 12 -28.16 -18.15 -27.29
C ALA A 12 -26.71 -18.43 -27.75
N ARG A 13 -26.50 -18.66 -29.05
CA ARG A 13 -25.17 -18.87 -29.61
C ARG A 13 -24.34 -17.57 -29.60
N GLU A 14 -24.95 -16.44 -29.95
CA GLU A 14 -24.29 -15.13 -29.91
C GLU A 14 -23.83 -14.76 -28.50
N ILE A 15 -24.69 -14.93 -27.49
CA ILE A 15 -24.35 -14.66 -26.08
C ILE A 15 -23.25 -15.59 -25.60
N GLN A 16 -23.27 -16.86 -26.01
CA GLN A 16 -22.19 -17.79 -25.68
C GLN A 16 -20.86 -17.35 -26.30
N GLU A 17 -20.86 -16.90 -27.55
CA GLU A 17 -19.66 -16.41 -28.21
C GLU A 17 -19.11 -15.15 -27.53
N GLN A 18 -19.99 -14.24 -27.13
CA GLN A 18 -19.63 -13.06 -26.33
C GLN A 18 -19.01 -13.46 -24.99
N LEU A 19 -19.57 -14.46 -24.30
CA LEU A 19 -18.99 -15.00 -23.06
C LEU A 19 -17.56 -15.55 -23.29
N PHE A 20 -17.34 -16.27 -24.38
CA PHE A 20 -16.03 -16.86 -24.66
C PHE A 20 -15.02 -15.81 -25.12
N ALA A 21 -15.46 -14.81 -25.90
CA ALA A 21 -14.63 -13.69 -26.31
C ALA A 21 -14.19 -12.85 -25.11
N THR A 22 -15.12 -12.49 -24.23
CA THR A 22 -14.81 -11.74 -22.99
C THR A 22 -13.92 -12.53 -22.05
N TYR A 23 -14.14 -13.84 -21.92
CA TYR A 23 -13.26 -14.73 -21.18
C TYR A 23 -11.82 -14.70 -21.69
N ARG A 24 -11.62 -14.89 -23.01
CA ARG A 24 -10.28 -14.83 -23.62
C ARG A 24 -9.61 -13.48 -23.42
N GLN A 25 -10.36 -12.38 -23.52
CA GLN A 25 -9.83 -11.03 -23.28
C GLN A 25 -9.42 -10.82 -21.82
N GLN A 26 -10.12 -11.42 -20.87
CA GLN A 26 -9.83 -11.29 -19.43
C GLN A 26 -8.65 -12.17 -18.99
N THR A 27 -8.37 -13.30 -19.64
CA THR A 27 -7.37 -14.29 -19.19
C THR A 27 -6.00 -13.67 -18.91
N ASN A 28 -5.56 -12.71 -19.73
CA ASN A 28 -4.23 -12.11 -19.66
C ASN A 28 -4.23 -10.67 -19.14
N ARG A 29 -5.35 -10.17 -18.59
CA ARG A 29 -5.48 -8.77 -18.16
C ARG A 29 -5.73 -8.64 -16.66
N HIS A 30 -4.92 -7.81 -16.02
CA HIS A 30 -5.05 -7.43 -14.60
C HIS A 30 -6.11 -6.34 -14.36
N VAL A 31 -6.58 -5.69 -15.43
CA VAL A 31 -7.67 -4.71 -15.38
C VAL A 31 -8.98 -5.38 -15.82
N PRO A 32 -10.12 -5.12 -15.15
CA PRO A 32 -11.41 -5.62 -15.58
C PRO A 32 -11.73 -5.22 -17.02
N VAL A 33 -11.98 -6.19 -17.88
CA VAL A 33 -12.36 -5.94 -19.27
C VAL A 33 -13.78 -5.37 -19.32
N HIS A 34 -14.04 -4.44 -20.23
CA HIS A 34 -15.37 -3.90 -20.42
C HIS A 34 -16.34 -4.98 -20.94
N LEU A 35 -17.50 -5.07 -20.31
CA LEU A 35 -18.55 -5.97 -20.78
C LEU A 35 -19.17 -5.42 -22.07
N PRO A 36 -19.54 -6.29 -23.02
CA PRO A 36 -20.19 -5.87 -24.27
C PRO A 36 -21.63 -5.38 -24.05
N ARG A 37 -22.25 -5.73 -22.91
CA ARG A 37 -23.65 -5.42 -22.58
C ARG A 37 -23.76 -5.08 -21.09
N LYS A 38 -24.73 -4.22 -20.74
CA LYS A 38 -25.05 -3.86 -19.36
C LYS A 38 -25.77 -4.97 -18.60
N ASP A 39 -26.49 -5.85 -19.30
CA ASP A 39 -27.24 -6.97 -18.73
C ASP A 39 -26.53 -8.31 -18.99
N PHE A 40 -25.20 -8.29 -19.01
CA PHE A 40 -24.40 -9.44 -19.44
C PHE A 40 -24.67 -10.68 -18.57
N TRP A 41 -24.64 -10.52 -17.25
CA TRP A 41 -24.86 -11.64 -16.32
C TRP A 41 -26.29 -12.16 -16.37
N GLU A 42 -27.26 -11.28 -16.59
CA GLU A 42 -28.64 -11.68 -16.80
C GLU A 42 -28.79 -12.52 -18.08
N MET A 43 -28.16 -12.10 -19.18
CA MET A 43 -28.16 -12.84 -20.44
C MET A 43 -27.45 -14.20 -20.32
N VAL A 44 -26.35 -14.29 -19.57
CA VAL A 44 -25.67 -15.58 -19.27
C VAL A 44 -26.59 -16.50 -18.44
N LYS A 45 -27.32 -15.97 -17.46
CA LYS A 45 -28.32 -16.74 -16.70
C LYS A 45 -29.46 -17.24 -17.58
N ARG A 46 -29.99 -16.39 -18.46
CA ARG A 46 -31.02 -16.76 -19.45
C ARG A 46 -30.50 -17.82 -20.42
N LEU A 47 -29.24 -17.72 -20.86
CA LEU A 47 -28.58 -18.73 -21.69
C LEU A 47 -28.54 -20.08 -20.99
N LEU A 48 -28.02 -20.13 -19.75
CA LEU A 48 -27.95 -21.38 -18.99
C LEU A 48 -29.33 -22.01 -18.78
N THR A 49 -30.34 -21.20 -18.47
CA THR A 49 -31.74 -21.66 -18.32
C THR A 49 -32.29 -22.22 -19.64
N THR A 50 -31.98 -21.57 -20.76
CA THR A 50 -32.38 -22.04 -22.10
C THR A 50 -31.72 -23.38 -22.43
N LEU A 51 -30.43 -23.55 -22.10
CA LEU A 51 -29.72 -24.82 -22.27
C LEU A 51 -30.30 -25.92 -21.37
N ASP A 52 -30.61 -25.62 -20.11
CA ASP A 52 -31.26 -26.55 -19.19
C ASP A 52 -32.60 -27.04 -19.80
N LEU A 53 -33.44 -26.13 -20.29
CA LEU A 53 -34.72 -26.50 -20.89
C LEU A 53 -34.58 -27.30 -22.18
N GLN A 54 -33.59 -26.97 -23.02
CA GLN A 54 -33.27 -27.73 -24.23
C GLN A 54 -32.83 -29.16 -23.88
N ILE A 55 -31.97 -29.34 -22.87
CA ILE A 55 -31.54 -30.66 -22.39
C ILE A 55 -32.73 -31.46 -21.88
N HIS A 56 -33.60 -30.86 -21.05
CA HIS A 56 -34.80 -31.53 -20.55
C HIS A 56 -35.77 -31.92 -21.66
N ASP A 57 -35.95 -31.07 -22.68
CA ASP A 57 -36.80 -31.37 -23.84
C ASP A 57 -36.23 -32.52 -24.68
N MET A 58 -34.92 -32.53 -24.92
CA MET A 58 -34.22 -33.61 -25.62
C MET A 58 -34.31 -34.94 -24.87
N ILE A 59 -34.16 -34.93 -23.55
CA ILE A 59 -34.33 -36.13 -22.70
C ILE A 59 -35.76 -36.67 -22.80
N ARG A 60 -36.78 -35.81 -22.80
CA ARG A 60 -38.18 -36.22 -22.92
C ARG A 60 -38.53 -36.80 -24.28
N LYS A 61 -37.96 -36.25 -25.37
CA LYS A 61 -38.29 -36.66 -26.75
C LYS A 61 -37.49 -37.84 -27.26
N HIS A 62 -36.21 -37.93 -26.91
CA HIS A 62 -35.26 -38.86 -27.52
C HIS A 62 -34.55 -39.77 -26.52
N GLY A 63 -34.82 -39.63 -25.22
CA GLY A 63 -34.12 -40.37 -24.17
C GLY A 63 -32.68 -39.87 -23.97
N ALA A 64 -31.89 -40.60 -23.19
CA ALA A 64 -30.49 -40.27 -22.89
C ALA A 64 -29.55 -40.66 -24.05
N ASP A 65 -29.68 -39.95 -25.17
CA ASP A 65 -28.87 -40.13 -26.38
C ASP A 65 -27.52 -39.39 -26.31
N LEU A 66 -26.56 -39.73 -27.19
CA LEU A 66 -25.26 -39.06 -27.32
C LEU A 66 -25.41 -37.54 -27.53
N ARG A 67 -26.47 -37.10 -28.20
CA ARG A 67 -26.79 -35.67 -28.39
C ARG A 67 -27.06 -34.97 -27.07
N VAL A 68 -27.78 -35.62 -26.15
CA VAL A 68 -28.03 -35.09 -24.80
C VAL A 68 -26.72 -34.99 -24.02
N GLN A 69 -25.86 -36.01 -24.10
CA GLN A 69 -24.56 -35.98 -23.43
C GLN A 69 -23.66 -34.85 -23.97
N ASN A 70 -23.64 -34.63 -25.28
CA ASN A 70 -22.89 -33.50 -25.86
C ASN A 70 -23.44 -32.15 -25.42
N GLU A 71 -24.76 -32.00 -25.33
CA GLU A 71 -25.39 -30.77 -24.85
C GLU A 71 -25.12 -30.54 -23.35
N GLN A 72 -25.12 -31.60 -22.54
CA GLN A 72 -24.72 -31.53 -21.14
C GLN A 72 -23.25 -31.12 -20.97
N LYS A 73 -22.34 -31.67 -21.79
CA LYS A 73 -20.92 -31.26 -21.81
C LYS A 73 -20.78 -29.79 -22.20
N ARG A 74 -21.52 -29.35 -23.22
CA ARG A 74 -21.55 -27.93 -23.62
C ARG A 74 -22.02 -27.05 -22.47
N GLN A 75 -23.10 -27.42 -21.80
CA GLN A 75 -23.61 -26.67 -20.65
C GLN A 75 -22.61 -26.61 -19.50
N ALA A 76 -21.97 -27.74 -19.15
CA ALA A 76 -20.94 -27.78 -18.11
C ALA A 76 -19.77 -26.85 -18.44
N ASN A 77 -19.34 -26.81 -19.70
CA ASN A 77 -18.31 -25.89 -20.16
C ASN A 77 -18.74 -24.42 -20.05
N VAL A 78 -19.97 -24.08 -20.46
CA VAL A 78 -20.50 -22.71 -20.31
C VAL A 78 -20.56 -22.29 -18.83
N ARG A 79 -21.02 -23.18 -17.93
CA ARG A 79 -21.02 -22.92 -16.48
C ARG A 79 -19.61 -22.72 -15.94
N HIS A 80 -18.66 -23.55 -16.37
CA HIS A 80 -17.25 -23.44 -15.99
C HIS A 80 -16.67 -22.08 -16.43
N ILE A 81 -16.82 -21.73 -17.71
CA ILE A 81 -16.29 -20.47 -18.25
C ILE A 81 -16.93 -19.25 -17.59
N ALA A 82 -18.24 -19.28 -17.31
CA ALA A 82 -18.91 -18.20 -16.58
C ALA A 82 -18.34 -18.02 -15.16
N SER A 83 -18.08 -19.13 -14.46
CA SER A 83 -17.51 -19.11 -13.10
C SER A 83 -16.05 -18.63 -13.11
N GLU A 84 -15.28 -19.10 -14.08
CA GLU A 84 -13.88 -18.72 -14.29
C GLU A 84 -13.76 -17.22 -14.64
N LEU A 85 -14.61 -16.73 -15.54
CA LEU A 85 -14.70 -15.31 -15.88
C LEU A 85 -15.04 -14.47 -14.64
N ALA A 86 -16.06 -14.85 -13.87
CA ALA A 86 -16.47 -14.12 -12.66
C ALA A 86 -15.31 -14.02 -11.65
N ARG A 87 -14.59 -15.12 -11.42
CA ARG A 87 -13.44 -15.15 -10.51
C ARG A 87 -12.30 -14.26 -10.99
N ARG A 88 -11.90 -14.36 -12.25
CA ARG A 88 -10.83 -13.52 -12.82
C ARG A 88 -11.18 -12.04 -12.78
N ARG A 89 -12.44 -11.71 -13.06
CA ARG A 89 -12.94 -10.33 -12.96
C ARG A 89 -12.91 -9.82 -11.53
N MET A 90 -13.31 -10.63 -10.55
CA MET A 90 -13.23 -10.26 -9.13
C MET A 90 -11.78 -9.99 -8.71
N VAL A 91 -10.84 -10.85 -9.10
CA VAL A 91 -9.40 -10.65 -8.83
C VAL A 91 -8.90 -9.35 -9.48
N ALA A 92 -9.24 -9.12 -10.76
CA ALA A 92 -8.87 -7.89 -11.46
C ALA A 92 -9.47 -6.63 -10.82
N MET A 93 -10.73 -6.69 -10.38
CA MET A 93 -11.40 -5.58 -9.67
C MET A 93 -10.73 -5.31 -8.32
N MET A 94 -10.38 -6.36 -7.57
CA MET A 94 -9.69 -6.23 -6.29
C MET A 94 -8.28 -5.69 -6.47
N GLN A 95 -7.53 -6.17 -7.48
CA GLN A 95 -6.20 -5.66 -7.81
C GLN A 95 -6.25 -4.20 -8.26
N HIS A 96 -7.26 -3.82 -9.04
CA HIS A 96 -7.49 -2.42 -9.40
C HIS A 96 -7.84 -1.58 -8.17
N ALA A 97 -8.78 -2.01 -7.32
CA ALA A 97 -9.17 -1.28 -6.12
C ALA A 97 -7.99 -1.11 -5.15
N SER A 98 -7.25 -2.18 -4.87
CA SER A 98 -6.09 -2.15 -3.98
C SER A 98 -5.00 -1.25 -4.53
N SER A 99 -4.67 -1.38 -5.83
CA SER A 99 -3.68 -0.52 -6.47
C SER A 99 -4.16 0.92 -6.62
N GLN A 100 -5.46 1.21 -6.74
CA GLN A 100 -5.98 2.57 -6.75
C GLN A 100 -5.89 3.21 -5.37
N SER A 101 -6.22 2.47 -4.33
CA SER A 101 -6.43 3.01 -2.98
C SER A 101 -5.17 3.03 -2.13
N LEU A 102 -4.32 2.00 -2.21
CA LEU A 102 -3.09 1.91 -1.40
C LEU A 102 -1.87 2.57 -2.08
N ARG A 103 -2.08 3.33 -3.15
CA ARG A 103 -1.00 4.13 -3.76
C ARG A 103 -0.52 5.20 -2.79
N MET A 104 0.81 5.32 -2.67
CA MET A 104 1.45 6.44 -2.00
C MET A 104 1.53 7.61 -2.98
N ALA A 105 1.08 8.80 -2.60
CA ALA A 105 1.50 10.01 -3.28
C ALA A 105 2.92 10.33 -2.78
N THR A 106 3.94 9.84 -3.49
CA THR A 106 5.35 9.96 -3.06
C THR A 106 5.86 11.40 -3.09
N SER A 107 5.10 12.33 -3.67
CA SER A 107 5.50 13.74 -3.78
C SER A 107 4.26 14.64 -3.83
N ALA A 108 4.27 15.76 -3.10
CA ALA A 108 3.19 16.75 -3.13
C ALA A 108 3.00 17.42 -4.51
N SER A 109 4.02 17.36 -5.39
CA SER A 109 3.94 17.82 -6.78
C SER A 109 3.74 16.68 -7.79
N ASP A 110 3.82 15.42 -7.36
CA ASP A 110 3.59 14.28 -8.23
C ASP A 110 2.15 13.87 -8.03
N VAL A 111 1.28 14.46 -8.86
CA VAL A 111 -0.08 13.98 -9.04
C VAL A 111 0.07 12.58 -9.60
N ALA A 112 0.16 11.58 -8.72
CA ALA A 112 0.29 10.17 -9.06
C ALA A 112 -0.68 9.91 -10.21
N THR A 113 -0.14 9.64 -11.40
CA THR A 113 -0.96 9.46 -12.60
C THR A 113 -2.08 8.48 -12.26
N PRO A 114 -3.33 8.94 -12.18
CA PRO A 114 -4.40 8.08 -11.71
C PRO A 114 -4.46 6.90 -12.67
N LEU A 115 -4.58 5.68 -12.13
CA LEU A 115 -4.91 4.55 -12.99
C LEU A 115 -6.10 4.97 -13.85
N PRO A 116 -6.10 4.61 -15.15
CA PRO A 116 -7.21 4.92 -16.02
C PRO A 116 -8.52 4.55 -15.33
N PRO A 117 -9.40 5.51 -15.06
CA PRO A 117 -10.62 5.24 -14.32
C PRO A 117 -11.41 4.17 -15.09
N ILE A 118 -11.89 3.16 -14.36
CA ILE A 118 -12.71 2.11 -14.99
C ILE A 118 -13.99 2.78 -15.53
N ASP A 119 -14.28 2.56 -16.81
CA ASP A 119 -15.51 3.04 -17.46
C ASP A 119 -16.72 2.21 -16.99
N TRP A 120 -17.22 2.51 -15.79
CA TRP A 120 -18.36 1.82 -15.18
C TRP A 120 -19.69 2.05 -15.91
N GLN A 121 -19.76 3.02 -16.83
CA GLN A 121 -21.00 3.30 -17.57
C GLN A 121 -21.47 2.14 -18.46
N LYS A 122 -20.54 1.27 -18.88
CA LYS A 122 -20.82 0.07 -19.69
C LYS A 122 -20.91 -1.21 -18.86
N ALA A 123 -20.57 -1.15 -17.58
CA ALA A 123 -20.54 -2.30 -16.70
C ALA A 123 -21.93 -2.69 -16.18
N ASP A 124 -22.05 -3.96 -15.79
CA ASP A 124 -23.25 -4.52 -15.19
C ASP A 124 -23.55 -3.87 -13.82
N ALA A 125 -24.83 -3.77 -13.46
CA ALA A 125 -25.23 -3.19 -12.18
C ALA A 125 -24.72 -3.98 -10.98
N ALA A 126 -24.64 -5.31 -11.08
CA ALA A 126 -24.16 -6.17 -10.01
C ALA A 126 -22.66 -5.97 -9.74
N GLU A 127 -21.85 -5.81 -10.79
CA GLU A 127 -20.40 -5.57 -10.66
C GLU A 127 -20.10 -4.20 -10.06
N ARG A 128 -20.86 -3.17 -10.44
CA ARG A 128 -20.73 -1.84 -9.85
C ARG A 128 -21.05 -1.86 -8.36
N ALA A 129 -22.11 -2.57 -7.95
CA ALA A 129 -22.45 -2.73 -6.55
C ALA A 129 -21.33 -3.45 -5.78
N LEU A 130 -20.78 -4.53 -6.34
CA LEU A 130 -19.66 -5.25 -5.75
C LEU A 130 -18.41 -4.36 -5.60
N TYR A 131 -18.03 -3.62 -6.65
CA TYR A 131 -16.88 -2.73 -6.60
C TYR A 131 -17.04 -1.64 -5.54
N SER A 132 -18.23 -1.02 -5.46
CA SER A 132 -18.52 -0.03 -4.40
C SER A 132 -18.46 -0.62 -2.99
N ALA A 133 -18.74 -1.91 -2.83
CA ALA A 133 -18.60 -2.61 -1.55
C ALA A 133 -17.12 -2.89 -1.22
N ILE A 134 -16.32 -3.28 -2.22
CA ILE A 134 -14.86 -3.47 -2.08
C ILE A 134 -14.20 -2.15 -1.67
N GLU A 135 -14.58 -1.05 -2.32
CA GLU A 135 -14.07 0.30 -2.01
C GLU A 135 -14.35 0.68 -0.54
N LYS A 136 -15.60 0.50 -0.08
CA LYS A 136 -15.97 0.75 1.32
C LYS A 136 -15.22 -0.12 2.32
N GLU A 137 -15.04 -1.41 2.04
CA GLU A 137 -14.31 -2.30 2.95
C GLU A 137 -12.82 -1.95 2.99
N MET A 138 -12.26 -1.50 1.87
CA MET A 138 -10.89 -1.04 1.79
C MET A 138 -10.67 0.29 2.53
N ASP A 139 -11.64 1.21 2.48
CA ASP A 139 -11.61 2.43 3.28
C ASP A 139 -11.72 2.11 4.78
N LYS A 140 -12.58 1.17 5.16
CA LYS A 140 -12.65 0.68 6.54
C LYS A 140 -11.35 0.01 6.98
N PHE A 141 -10.73 -0.77 6.11
CA PHE A 141 -9.40 -1.35 6.35
C PHE A 141 -8.37 -0.25 6.58
N LYS A 142 -8.32 0.77 5.72
CA LYS A 142 -7.42 1.93 5.88
C LYS A 142 -7.61 2.66 7.21
N MET A 143 -8.85 2.88 7.64
CA MET A 143 -9.13 3.51 8.94
C MET A 143 -8.70 2.62 10.10
N THR A 144 -8.88 1.31 10.00
CA THR A 144 -8.53 0.36 11.07
C THR A 144 -7.02 0.28 11.29
N ILE A 145 -6.24 0.36 10.21
CA ILE A 145 -4.77 0.29 10.27
C ILE A 145 -4.10 1.65 10.44
N GLY A 146 -4.86 2.74 10.52
CA GLY A 146 -4.26 4.08 10.56
C GLY A 146 -3.45 4.39 9.31
N TRP A 147 -3.92 3.96 8.13
CA TRP A 147 -3.14 4.01 6.88
C TRP A 147 -2.65 5.44 6.56
N ARG A 148 -3.49 6.46 6.84
CA ARG A 148 -3.10 7.86 6.64
C ARG A 148 -1.98 8.29 7.59
N GLU A 149 -2.07 7.96 8.88
CA GLU A 149 -1.00 8.24 9.83
C GLU A 149 0.30 7.53 9.45
N MET A 150 0.21 6.31 8.92
CA MET A 150 1.36 5.55 8.44
C MET A 150 1.97 6.12 7.15
N GLN A 151 1.15 6.66 6.24
CA GLN A 151 1.63 7.23 4.98
C GLN A 151 2.14 8.66 5.12
N ASP A 152 1.44 9.50 5.88
CA ASP A 152 1.77 10.91 6.07
C ASP A 152 2.74 11.11 7.25
N GLY A 153 2.93 10.10 8.10
CA GLY A 153 3.77 10.19 9.30
C GLY A 153 3.39 11.38 10.17
N LEU A 154 4.39 11.96 10.85
CA LEU A 154 4.25 13.20 11.65
C LEU A 154 3.81 14.43 10.83
N ARG A 155 3.78 14.33 9.50
CA ARG A 155 3.25 15.38 8.62
C ARG A 155 1.72 15.43 8.62
N GLY A 156 1.05 14.34 9.01
CA GLY A 156 -0.40 14.30 9.25
C GLY A 156 -0.82 14.76 10.65
N GLU A 157 0.11 14.73 11.62
CA GLU A 157 -0.06 15.32 12.96
C GLU A 157 0.26 16.82 13.02
N MET A 158 1.08 17.32 12.09
CA MET A 158 1.00 18.73 11.74
C MET A 158 -0.35 18.95 11.07
N GLU A 159 -1.37 19.17 11.90
CA GLU A 159 -2.48 20.07 11.57
C GLU A 159 -1.86 21.16 10.69
N PHE A 160 -2.36 21.32 9.46
CA PHE A 160 -1.95 22.43 8.63
C PHE A 160 -2.23 23.68 9.46
N VAL A 161 -1.26 24.13 10.24
CA VAL A 161 -1.23 25.45 10.81
C VAL A 161 -1.09 26.29 9.56
N GLU A 162 -2.25 26.72 9.04
CA GLU A 162 -2.29 27.74 8.02
C GLU A 162 -1.31 28.83 8.48
N PRO A 163 -0.32 29.21 7.66
CA PRO A 163 0.72 30.12 8.09
C PRO A 163 0.08 31.32 8.79
N THR A 164 0.22 31.38 10.12
CA THR A 164 -0.40 32.43 10.89
C THR A 164 0.36 33.71 10.56
N HIS A 165 -0.37 34.68 10.03
CA HIS A 165 0.21 35.96 9.71
C HIS A 165 -0.06 36.94 10.85
N LYS A 166 0.92 37.81 11.12
CA LYS A 166 0.77 38.86 12.12
C LYS A 166 -0.42 39.75 11.76
N PRO A 167 -1.21 40.21 12.75
CA PRO A 167 -2.26 41.19 12.52
C PRO A 167 -1.71 42.39 11.74
N GLY A 168 -2.31 42.69 10.58
CA GLY A 168 -1.89 43.80 9.70
C GLY A 168 -1.16 43.38 8.42
N THR A 169 -0.97 42.08 8.15
CA THR A 169 -0.61 41.64 6.79
C THR A 169 -1.83 41.75 5.87
N MET A 170 -1.72 42.53 4.80
CA MET A 170 -2.71 42.62 3.72
C MET A 170 -2.19 41.93 2.47
N GLN A 171 -3.09 41.46 1.61
CA GLN A 171 -2.70 40.82 0.36
C GLN A 171 -2.29 41.87 -0.67
N LEU A 172 -1.44 41.50 -1.62
CA LEU A 172 -0.98 42.43 -2.66
C LEU A 172 -2.15 42.97 -3.50
N ASP A 173 -3.20 42.16 -3.66
CA ASP A 173 -4.45 42.49 -4.34
C ASP A 173 -5.27 43.56 -3.60
N ASP A 174 -5.06 43.77 -2.29
CA ASP A 174 -5.75 44.83 -1.54
C ASP A 174 -5.18 46.23 -1.82
N PHE A 175 -4.00 46.30 -2.43
CA PHE A 175 -3.32 47.57 -2.76
C PHE A 175 -3.64 48.08 -4.17
N THR A 176 -4.31 47.26 -4.99
CA THR A 176 -4.69 47.62 -6.36
C THR A 176 -6.20 47.52 -6.54
N GLU A 177 -6.80 48.51 -7.20
CA GLU A 177 -8.25 48.49 -7.50
C GLU A 177 -8.62 47.41 -8.54
N GLU A 178 -7.61 46.80 -9.17
CA GLU A 178 -7.72 45.73 -10.16
C GLU A 178 -7.13 44.44 -9.57
N THR A 179 -7.84 43.32 -9.71
CA THR A 179 -7.40 42.00 -9.23
C THR A 179 -6.18 41.55 -10.05
N LEU A 180 -5.00 41.45 -9.42
CA LEU A 180 -3.77 41.09 -10.11
C LEU A 180 -3.76 39.59 -10.48
N THR A 181 -4.55 38.78 -9.78
CA THR A 181 -4.72 37.35 -10.02
C THR A 181 -6.18 37.03 -10.37
N ASP A 182 -6.41 36.15 -11.38
CA ASP A 182 -7.75 35.67 -11.79
C ASP A 182 -8.39 34.70 -10.77
N HIS A 183 -7.77 34.54 -9.60
CA HIS A 183 -8.21 33.63 -8.55
C HIS A 183 -8.57 34.41 -7.29
N ALA A 184 -9.64 33.99 -6.61
CA ALA A 184 -9.97 34.55 -5.31
C ALA A 184 -8.80 34.31 -4.35
N PRO A 185 -8.33 35.35 -3.64
CA PRO A 185 -7.13 35.20 -2.85
C PRO A 185 -7.39 34.32 -1.62
N PRO A 186 -6.39 33.53 -1.18
CA PRO A 186 -6.54 32.59 -0.07
C PRO A 186 -6.86 33.34 1.24
N SER A 187 -7.72 32.79 2.08
CA SER A 187 -8.07 33.40 3.37
C SER A 187 -6.85 33.48 4.29
N LEU A 188 -6.52 34.68 4.77
CA LEU A 188 -5.50 34.87 5.81
C LEU A 188 -6.07 34.42 7.16
N VAL A 189 -5.38 33.51 7.85
CA VAL A 189 -5.63 33.22 9.26
C VAL A 189 -4.64 34.01 10.09
N PHE A 190 -5.19 34.85 10.97
CA PHE A 190 -4.42 35.65 11.90
C PHE A 190 -4.13 34.84 13.17
N GLU A 191 -2.94 35.02 13.73
CA GLU A 191 -2.68 34.65 15.13
C GLU A 191 -3.70 35.41 16.00
N ASP A 192 -4.68 34.68 16.54
CA ASP A 192 -5.57 35.23 17.56
C ASP A 192 -4.72 35.47 18.82
N ASP A 193 -4.93 36.58 19.53
CA ASP A 193 -4.28 36.88 20.82
C ASP A 193 -4.80 35.91 21.90
N ASN A 194 -4.61 34.61 21.71
CA ASN A 194 -4.74 33.65 22.79
C ASN A 194 -3.56 33.90 23.73
N PRO A 195 -3.78 34.10 25.05
CA PRO A 195 -2.67 34.29 25.98
C PRO A 195 -1.67 33.14 25.82
N GLU A 196 -0.40 33.48 25.62
CA GLU A 196 0.69 32.51 25.57
C GLU A 196 0.50 31.53 26.74
N PRO A 197 0.57 30.20 26.51
CA PRO A 197 0.59 29.27 27.63
C PRO A 197 1.75 29.69 28.53
N MET A 198 1.41 30.11 29.73
CA MET A 198 2.36 30.65 30.71
C MET A 198 3.52 29.66 30.80
N ASP A 199 4.73 30.08 30.43
CA ASP A 199 5.95 29.29 30.63
C ASP A 199 5.94 28.91 32.12
N THR A 200 5.74 27.62 32.40
CA THR A 200 6.01 27.09 33.72
C THR A 200 7.52 27.22 33.86
N PHE A 201 7.97 28.35 34.40
CA PHE A 201 9.32 28.45 34.91
C PHE A 201 9.46 27.27 35.87
N ASP A 202 10.20 26.25 35.43
CA ASP A 202 10.66 25.18 36.29
C ASP A 202 11.65 25.84 37.26
N GLU A 203 11.12 26.58 38.24
CA GLU A 203 11.87 26.97 39.42
C GLU A 203 12.26 25.66 40.08
N ASP A 204 13.51 25.27 39.84
CA ASP A 204 14.11 24.09 40.42
C ASP A 204 13.86 24.14 41.92
N GLU A 205 13.53 23.01 42.52
CA GLU A 205 13.13 22.97 43.93
C GLU A 205 14.23 23.57 44.83
N GLU A 206 15.48 23.53 44.35
CA GLU A 206 16.66 24.16 44.95
C GLU A 206 16.56 25.70 45.06
N ASP A 207 16.03 26.40 44.05
CA ASP A 207 15.88 27.87 44.09
C ASP A 207 14.80 28.29 45.11
N ARG A 208 13.71 27.52 45.21
CA ARG A 208 12.66 27.72 46.22
C ARG A 208 13.17 27.46 47.63
N ILE A 209 14.03 26.46 47.81
CA ILE A 209 14.65 26.14 49.10
C ILE A 209 15.69 27.22 49.48
N ALA A 210 16.49 27.70 48.54
CA ALA A 210 17.49 28.75 48.77
C ALA A 210 16.85 30.07 49.23
N ALA A 211 15.71 30.45 48.65
CA ALA A 211 14.95 31.62 49.09
C ALA A 211 14.42 31.47 50.53
N LEU A 212 13.93 30.27 50.89
CA LEU A 212 13.47 29.98 52.26
C LEU A 212 14.63 29.94 53.27
N GLU A 213 15.80 29.45 52.87
CA GLU A 213 16.98 29.36 53.73
C GLU A 213 17.59 30.74 54.00
N TRP A 214 17.55 31.66 53.04
CA TRP A 214 17.96 33.06 53.23
C TRP A 214 17.08 33.76 54.29
N ASP A 215 15.76 33.60 54.20
CA ASP A 215 14.81 34.16 55.18
C ASP A 215 15.00 33.54 56.58
N ALA A 216 15.37 32.26 56.66
CA ALA A 216 15.67 31.59 57.93
C ALA A 216 16.99 32.06 58.56
N TYR A 217 17.99 32.41 57.74
CA TYR A 217 19.27 32.96 58.20
C TYR A 217 19.16 34.41 58.68
N GLU A 218 18.34 35.24 58.03
CA GLU A 218 18.08 36.63 58.49
C GLU A 218 17.35 36.67 59.83
N ALA A 219 16.52 35.67 60.14
CA ALA A 219 15.79 35.60 61.40
C ALA A 219 16.65 35.18 62.61
N ALA A 220 17.89 34.71 62.41
CA ALA A 220 18.66 34.01 63.45
C ALA A 220 20.02 34.62 63.83
N GLN A 221 20.33 35.87 63.46
CA GLN A 221 21.56 36.52 63.92
C GLN A 221 21.32 37.62 64.97
N ASP A 222 21.33 37.18 66.24
CA ASP A 222 21.72 37.98 67.40
C ASP A 222 23.26 38.19 67.36
N PRO A 223 23.77 39.44 67.38
CA PRO A 223 25.18 39.72 67.10
C PRO A 223 26.06 39.53 68.34
N SER A 224 26.60 38.33 68.53
CA SER A 224 27.78 38.12 69.40
C SER A 224 28.41 36.75 69.15
N GLU A 225 29.37 36.68 68.23
CA GLU A 225 30.73 36.18 68.51
C GLU A 225 31.57 36.22 67.24
N HIS A 226 32.82 36.62 67.43
CA HIS A 226 33.77 37.03 66.42
C HIS A 226 34.94 36.07 66.50
N GLU A 227 35.29 35.35 65.43
CA GLU A 227 36.70 35.03 65.12
C GLU A 227 36.88 34.61 63.65
N PRO A 228 37.77 35.27 62.89
CA PRO A 228 38.02 34.97 61.48
C PRO A 228 39.40 34.35 61.24
N GLU A 229 39.52 33.28 60.45
CA GLU A 229 40.80 32.90 59.81
C GLU A 229 40.59 32.23 58.43
N GLN A 230 40.58 33.05 57.37
CA GLN A 230 41.58 33.13 56.27
C GLN A 230 42.10 31.86 55.50
N PRO A 231 42.76 32.00 54.31
CA PRO A 231 42.19 31.63 53.01
C PRO A 231 43.08 30.70 52.14
N SER A 232 42.56 30.22 51.00
CA SER A 232 43.38 29.69 49.89
C SER A 232 42.65 29.87 48.55
N GLN A 233 42.96 30.93 47.81
CA GLN A 233 43.90 30.98 46.67
C GLN A 233 43.38 30.40 45.34
N SER A 234 42.88 31.32 44.51
CA SER A 234 43.39 31.65 43.16
C SER A 234 43.09 30.78 41.91
N PRO A 235 43.04 31.42 40.72
CA PRO A 235 42.17 31.05 39.59
C PRO A 235 42.93 30.46 38.39
N VAL A 236 42.21 29.96 37.39
CA VAL A 236 42.77 29.81 36.03
C VAL A 236 41.76 30.27 34.96
N GLU A 237 42.29 31.17 34.14
CA GLU A 237 41.78 31.84 32.94
C GLU A 237 41.28 30.92 31.80
N ALA A 238 40.31 31.43 31.06
CA ALA A 238 40.09 31.11 29.64
C ALA A 238 41.20 31.76 28.78
N PRO A 239 41.48 31.26 27.55
CA PRO A 239 40.85 31.97 26.42
C PRO A 239 40.50 31.12 25.16
N SER A 240 39.41 31.56 24.53
CA SER A 240 39.22 31.88 23.10
C SER A 240 39.41 30.85 21.96
N GLN A 241 38.26 30.53 21.35
CA GLN A 241 37.90 30.55 19.90
C GLN A 241 38.84 29.95 18.85
N THR A 242 38.33 28.97 18.07
CA THR A 242 38.32 29.00 16.59
C THR A 242 37.26 28.08 15.98
N LYS A 243 36.49 28.69 15.08
CA LYS A 243 35.63 28.27 13.97
C LYS A 243 35.59 26.81 13.46
N GLU A 244 34.38 26.48 12.98
CA GLU A 244 34.05 25.64 11.79
C GLU A 244 34.18 24.11 11.89
N GLY A 245 33.07 23.40 11.61
CA GLY A 245 33.08 21.95 11.45
C GLY A 245 31.70 21.28 11.50
N ARG A 246 30.81 21.69 10.60
CA ARG A 246 29.44 21.18 10.44
C ARG A 246 29.49 19.73 9.89
N HIS A 247 28.86 18.83 10.64
CA HIS A 247 28.35 17.49 10.29
C HIS A 247 28.81 16.89 8.94
N GLY A 248 29.73 15.93 9.00
CA GLY A 248 29.99 14.99 7.92
C GLY A 248 28.97 13.85 7.94
N ALA A 249 27.95 13.93 7.08
CA ALA A 249 27.09 12.82 6.71
C ALA A 249 26.17 13.22 5.53
N ALA A 250 26.73 13.56 4.37
CA ALA A 250 25.97 13.69 3.11
C ALA A 250 26.93 13.90 1.92
N MET A 251 27.63 12.85 1.54
CA MET A 251 28.34 12.77 0.26
C MET A 251 28.25 11.29 -0.12
N GLU A 252 28.00 10.99 -1.40
CA GLU A 252 27.61 9.67 -1.97
C GLU A 252 26.12 9.54 -2.36
N LEU A 253 25.51 10.54 -3.02
CA LEU A 253 24.33 10.30 -3.87
C LEU A 253 24.24 11.40 -4.95
N ALA A 254 25.03 11.26 -6.01
CA ALA A 254 24.80 11.94 -7.28
C ALA A 254 24.71 10.86 -8.37
N PRO A 255 23.59 10.75 -9.12
CA PRO A 255 23.51 9.82 -10.23
C PRO A 255 24.33 10.36 -11.41
N SER A 256 25.39 9.64 -11.78
CA SER A 256 26.15 9.90 -13.00
C SER A 256 25.28 9.62 -14.22
N THR A 257 25.08 10.65 -15.02
CA THR A 257 24.49 10.62 -16.35
C THR A 257 25.45 9.94 -17.33
N ASP A 258 25.20 8.68 -17.68
CA ASP A 258 25.49 8.15 -19.01
C ASP A 258 24.83 6.79 -19.18
N SER A 259 23.76 6.73 -19.99
CA SER A 259 23.36 5.53 -20.73
C SER A 259 22.42 5.95 -21.84
N ALA A 260 22.98 5.93 -23.04
CA ALA A 260 22.27 6.12 -24.29
C ALA A 260 21.14 5.10 -24.43
N ILE A 261 20.01 5.60 -24.91
CA ILE A 261 18.90 4.82 -25.45
C ILE A 261 19.40 3.92 -26.59
N SER A 262 19.14 2.62 -26.48
CA SER A 262 19.10 1.70 -27.62
C SER A 262 17.80 0.93 -27.58
N ASP A 263 17.01 1.16 -28.62
CA ASP A 263 15.79 0.46 -29.02
C ASP A 263 16.21 -0.94 -29.52
N ASP A 264 15.78 -2.00 -28.84
CA ASP A 264 15.83 -3.36 -29.39
C ASP A 264 14.56 -4.13 -28.97
N TRP A 265 13.55 -3.97 -29.81
CA TRP A 265 12.37 -4.82 -29.85
C TRP A 265 12.74 -6.15 -30.52
N MET A 266 12.30 -7.26 -29.91
CA MET A 266 12.36 -8.67 -30.35
C MET A 266 13.45 -9.51 -29.67
N ASN A 267 13.09 -10.16 -28.55
CA ASN A 267 13.44 -11.56 -28.34
C ASN A 267 12.39 -12.23 -27.44
N GLU A 268 11.65 -13.17 -28.03
CA GLU A 268 10.99 -14.26 -27.32
C GLU A 268 12.08 -15.27 -26.96
N ASP A 269 12.42 -15.38 -25.68
CA ASP A 269 13.12 -16.56 -25.17
C ASP A 269 12.44 -17.02 -23.88
N GLU A 270 11.95 -18.25 -23.92
CA GLU A 270 11.59 -19.04 -22.75
C GLU A 270 12.79 -19.10 -21.79
N PRO A 271 12.63 -18.94 -20.46
CA PRO A 271 13.70 -19.33 -19.56
C PRO A 271 13.79 -20.85 -19.57
N THR A 272 14.76 -21.38 -20.31
CA THR A 272 15.30 -22.72 -20.12
C THR A 272 15.77 -22.87 -18.69
N ASP A 273 15.24 -23.88 -17.98
CA ASP A 273 15.74 -24.35 -16.69
C ASP A 273 17.24 -24.70 -16.80
N GLU A 274 18.12 -23.76 -16.47
CA GLU A 274 19.50 -24.09 -16.16
C GLU A 274 19.51 -24.81 -14.81
N ALA A 275 19.73 -26.12 -14.85
CA ALA A 275 19.85 -26.97 -13.67
C ALA A 275 21.05 -26.54 -12.83
N SER A 276 20.80 -25.64 -11.87
CA SER A 276 21.73 -25.32 -10.79
C SER A 276 22.08 -26.61 -10.02
N PRO A 277 23.36 -26.84 -9.66
CA PRO A 277 23.74 -27.97 -8.82
C PRO A 277 23.09 -27.80 -7.42
N LYS A 278 22.15 -28.70 -7.09
CA LYS A 278 21.44 -28.70 -5.79
C LYS A 278 22.20 -29.54 -4.78
N ILE A 279 22.45 -28.99 -3.59
CA ILE A 279 23.16 -29.63 -2.47
C ILE A 279 22.14 -30.04 -1.40
N ARG A 280 22.32 -31.24 -0.85
CA ARG A 280 21.51 -31.78 0.24
C ARG A 280 22.08 -31.33 1.58
N ILE A 281 21.32 -30.54 2.32
CA ILE A 281 21.71 -30.04 3.64
C ILE A 281 20.77 -30.57 4.73
N ARG A 282 21.31 -30.82 5.93
CA ARG A 282 20.54 -31.15 7.12
C ARG A 282 20.52 -29.93 8.05
N ILE A 283 19.33 -29.51 8.45
CA ILE A 283 19.16 -28.32 9.32
C ILE A 283 19.46 -28.70 10.77
N LEU A 284 20.33 -27.94 11.43
CA LEU A 284 20.69 -28.14 12.84
C LEU A 284 19.84 -27.28 13.78
N LYS A 285 19.42 -26.09 13.33
CA LYS A 285 18.67 -25.12 14.14
C LYS A 285 17.36 -24.77 13.45
N SER A 286 16.24 -24.89 14.16
CA SER A 286 14.92 -24.55 13.64
C SER A 286 14.76 -23.05 13.48
N PHE A 287 14.26 -22.62 12.34
CA PHE A 287 13.77 -21.26 12.07
C PHE A 287 12.28 -21.33 11.80
N ASP A 288 11.51 -20.57 12.58
CA ASP A 288 10.04 -20.51 12.45
C ASP A 288 9.59 -19.50 11.37
N ASP A 289 10.51 -18.67 10.86
CA ASP A 289 10.25 -17.72 9.77
C ASP A 289 10.47 -18.37 8.40
N PRO A 290 9.51 -18.27 7.46
CA PRO A 290 9.63 -18.85 6.13
C PRO A 290 10.71 -18.13 5.32
N ILE A 291 11.72 -18.88 4.86
CA ILE A 291 12.78 -18.34 4.01
C ILE A 291 12.39 -18.56 2.54
N ALA A 292 12.39 -17.49 1.74
CA ALA A 292 12.14 -17.58 0.32
C ALA A 292 13.36 -18.18 -0.40
N THR A 293 13.16 -19.31 -1.08
CA THR A 293 14.18 -19.94 -1.95
C THR A 293 14.20 -19.24 -3.31
N ALA A 294 15.32 -19.33 -4.05
CA ALA A 294 15.46 -18.78 -5.40
C ALA A 294 14.42 -19.34 -6.40
N ASP A 295 13.85 -20.51 -6.11
CA ASP A 295 12.74 -21.15 -6.84
C ASP A 295 11.35 -20.57 -6.50
N GLY A 296 11.29 -19.49 -5.69
CA GLY A 296 10.05 -18.86 -5.24
C GLY A 296 9.24 -19.65 -4.21
N SER A 297 9.79 -20.75 -3.67
CA SER A 297 9.16 -21.55 -2.63
C SER A 297 9.53 -21.06 -1.23
N GLU A 298 8.51 -20.84 -0.40
CA GLU A 298 8.65 -20.52 1.02
C GLU A 298 8.95 -21.79 1.81
N LEU A 299 10.10 -21.82 2.48
CA LEU A 299 10.62 -23.02 3.10
C LEU A 299 10.82 -22.79 4.61
N ILE A 300 10.10 -23.59 5.40
CA ILE A 300 10.15 -23.54 6.87
C ILE A 300 11.18 -24.56 7.35
N LEU A 301 12.26 -24.07 7.95
CA LEU A 301 13.38 -24.90 8.35
C LEU A 301 13.17 -25.47 9.75
N LYS A 302 12.77 -26.73 9.87
CA LYS A 302 12.72 -27.43 11.17
C LYS A 302 14.03 -28.16 11.44
N ALA A 303 14.47 -28.14 12.69
CA ALA A 303 15.70 -28.83 13.11
C ALA A 303 15.56 -30.34 12.85
N GLY A 304 16.53 -30.92 12.14
CA GLY A 304 16.56 -32.33 11.75
C GLY A 304 16.05 -32.61 10.33
N ASP A 305 15.41 -31.66 9.66
CA ASP A 305 14.91 -31.85 8.30
C ASP A 305 16.02 -31.73 7.25
N VAL A 306 15.84 -32.46 6.15
CA VAL A 306 16.82 -32.53 5.05
C VAL A 306 16.23 -31.88 3.80
N HIS A 307 16.87 -30.82 3.33
CA HIS A 307 16.43 -30.02 2.19
C HIS A 307 17.47 -30.04 1.06
N ASN A 308 16.98 -30.03 -0.19
CA ASN A 308 17.83 -29.91 -1.39
C ASN A 308 17.71 -28.47 -1.90
N LEU A 309 18.73 -27.66 -1.64
CA LEU A 309 18.77 -26.24 -1.99
C LEU A 309 19.91 -25.96 -2.97
N ASP A 310 19.87 -24.79 -3.61
CA ASP A 310 20.95 -24.34 -4.48
C ASP A 310 22.27 -24.13 -3.70
N GLU A 311 23.39 -24.30 -4.38
CA GLU A 311 24.74 -24.23 -3.81
C GLU A 311 25.00 -22.94 -3.01
N THR A 312 24.54 -21.79 -3.52
CA THR A 312 24.71 -20.48 -2.86
C THR A 312 23.98 -20.41 -1.51
N MET A 313 22.73 -20.87 -1.45
CA MET A 313 21.93 -20.87 -0.23
C MET A 313 22.40 -21.94 0.75
N ALA A 314 22.78 -23.12 0.24
CA ALA A 314 23.36 -24.19 1.05
C ALA A 314 24.66 -23.75 1.73
N GLN A 315 25.56 -23.09 0.99
CA GLN A 315 26.81 -22.54 1.51
C GLN A 315 26.55 -21.50 2.61
N TRP A 316 25.59 -20.59 2.40
CA TRP A 316 25.22 -19.58 3.39
C TRP A 316 24.66 -20.19 4.68
N LEU A 317 23.82 -21.23 4.57
CA LEU A 317 23.28 -21.94 5.74
C LEU A 317 24.34 -22.75 6.50
N ILE A 318 25.37 -23.23 5.80
CA ILE A 318 26.53 -23.91 6.41
C ILE A 318 27.45 -22.90 7.11
N GLU A 319 27.77 -21.79 6.46
CA GLU A 319 28.63 -20.73 7.02
C GLU A 319 28.00 -20.04 8.22
N SER A 320 26.67 -19.88 8.22
CA SER A 320 25.92 -19.36 9.38
C SER A 320 25.81 -20.36 10.54
N GLY A 321 26.27 -21.61 10.36
CA GLY A 321 26.18 -22.67 11.35
C GLY A 321 24.76 -23.19 11.59
N THR A 322 23.84 -22.90 10.67
CA THR A 322 22.41 -23.27 10.76
C THR A 322 22.15 -24.65 10.16
N ALA A 323 22.99 -25.11 9.23
CA ALA A 323 22.89 -26.41 8.57
C ALA A 323 24.26 -27.09 8.41
N GLU A 324 24.26 -28.41 8.21
CA GLU A 324 25.46 -29.20 7.90
C GLU A 324 25.30 -29.87 6.53
N ALA A 325 26.40 -29.94 5.76
CA ALA A 325 26.44 -30.67 4.50
C ALA A 325 26.23 -32.17 4.75
N ALA A 326 25.16 -32.74 4.21
CA ALA A 326 24.93 -34.18 4.28
C ALA A 326 25.50 -34.84 3.01
N PRO A 327 26.40 -35.83 3.12
CA PRO A 327 26.83 -36.58 1.94
C PRO A 327 25.66 -37.40 1.36
N LEU A 328 25.73 -37.65 0.05
CA LEU A 328 24.73 -38.36 -0.78
C LEU A 328 24.18 -39.64 -0.15
#